data_AF-A0A1V6HA10-F1
#
_entry.id   AF-A0A1V6HA10-F1
#
_cell.length_a   1.000
_cell.length_b   1.000
_cell.length_c   1.000
_cell.angle_alpha   90.00
_cell.angle_beta   90.00
_cell.angle_gamma   90.00
#
_symmetry.space_group_name_H-M   'P 1'
#
loop_
_entity.id
_entity.type
_entity.pdbx_description
1 polymer ?
#
loop_
_entity_poly.entity_id
_entity_poly.type
_entity_poly.pdbx_seq_one_letter_code
_entity_poly.pdbx_strand_id
1 'polypeptide(L)'
;MATGGGTLTFPENQAYAAARGAFVVWLDVPFPVIVARLGGVSRPDRPLFRAETEAFALYRERLAAYRRADLRLEITADATPEEIVARLLLRLPARQACVT
;
A
#
# COMPACT_ATOMS: atom_id res chain seq x y z
N MET A 1 11.10 0.39 4.11
CA MET A 1 10.46 1.46 4.90
C MET A 1 8.95 1.39 4.69
N ALA A 2 8.13 1.68 5.70
CA ALA A 2 6.69 1.84 5.53
C ALA A 2 6.35 3.32 5.26
N THR A 3 5.38 3.57 4.38
CA THR A 3 4.92 4.93 4.03
C THR A 3 3.48 5.14 4.49
N GLY A 4 3.07 6.40 4.65
CA GLY A 4 1.67 6.73 4.89
C GLY A 4 0.82 6.46 3.65
N GLY A 5 -0.47 6.16 3.82
CA GLY A 5 -1.36 5.83 2.69
C GLY A 5 -1.47 6.96 1.64
N GLY A 6 -1.26 8.22 2.01
CA GLY A 6 -1.23 9.34 1.08
C GLY A 6 0.14 9.64 0.47
N THR A 7 1.23 9.03 0.94
CA THR A 7 2.59 9.48 0.58
C THR A 7 2.82 9.42 -0.93
N LEU A 8 2.49 8.32 -1.58
CA LEU A 8 2.71 8.18 -3.02
C LEU A 8 1.61 8.81 -3.90
N THR A 9 0.60 9.46 -3.34
CA THR A 9 -0.39 10.19 -4.16
C THR A 9 0.16 11.51 -4.69
N PHE A 10 1.22 12.04 -4.07
CA PHE A 10 1.90 13.25 -4.49
C PHE A 10 2.99 12.93 -5.54
N PRO A 11 2.97 13.56 -6.73
CA PRO A 11 3.98 13.33 -7.78
C PRO A 11 5.42 13.55 -7.31
N GLU A 12 5.66 14.51 -6.43
CA GLU A 12 6.97 14.86 -5.89
C GLU A 12 7.57 13.70 -5.09
N ASN A 13 6.75 13.01 -4.30
CA ASN A 13 7.18 11.85 -3.51
C ASN A 13 7.47 10.65 -4.42
N GLN A 14 6.71 10.48 -5.51
CA GLN A 14 6.99 9.44 -6.50
C GLN A 14 8.33 9.71 -7.20
N ALA A 15 8.55 10.95 -7.65
CA ALA A 15 9.80 11.36 -8.28
C ALA A 15 11.00 11.22 -7.33
N TYR A 16 10.84 11.58 -6.06
CA TYR A 16 11.86 11.42 -5.03
C TYR A 16 12.26 9.96 -4.80
N ALA A 17 11.28 9.05 -4.75
CA ALA A 17 11.52 7.61 -4.62
C ALA A 17 12.25 7.05 -5.85
N ALA A 18 11.79 7.42 -7.05
CA ALA A 18 12.39 7.00 -8.31
C ALA A 18 13.85 7.48 -8.45
N ALA A 19 14.12 8.76 -8.12
CA ALA A 19 15.47 9.34 -8.17
C ALA A 19 16.48 8.64 -7.24
N ARG A 20 16.00 7.90 -6.22
CA ARG A 20 16.82 7.13 -5.29
C ARG A 20 16.89 5.65 -5.63
N GLY A 21 16.31 5.23 -6.76
CA GLY A 21 16.20 3.82 -7.12
C GLY A 21 15.42 3.01 -6.08
N ALA A 22 14.46 3.64 -5.38
CA ALA A 22 13.68 2.93 -4.37
C ALA A 22 12.76 1.92 -5.02
N PHE A 23 12.83 0.66 -4.56
CA PHE A 23 11.90 -0.39 -4.96
C PHE A 23 10.61 -0.29 -4.13
N VAL A 24 9.51 0.06 -4.79
CA VAL A 24 8.21 0.29 -4.18
C VAL A 24 7.35 -0.97 -4.24
N VAL A 25 6.95 -1.45 -3.07
CA VAL A 25 6.02 -2.57 -2.91
C VAL A 25 4.65 -2.04 -2.50
N TRP A 26 3.63 -2.35 -3.29
CA TRP A 26 2.24 -2.12 -2.95
C TRP A 26 1.61 -3.39 -2.37
N LEU A 27 1.19 -3.31 -1.10
CA LEU A 27 0.34 -4.31 -0.46
C LEU A 27 -1.12 -4.04 -0.86
N ASP A 28 -1.58 -4.71 -1.90
CA ASP A 28 -2.91 -4.53 -2.44
C ASP A 28 -3.94 -5.32 -1.63
N VAL A 29 -4.67 -4.59 -0.79
CA VAL A 29 -5.73 -5.13 0.07
C VAL A 29 -7.08 -4.71 -0.51
N PRO A 30 -8.02 -5.64 -0.77
CA PRO A 30 -9.37 -5.29 -1.18
C PRO A 30 -10.07 -4.41 -0.15
N PHE A 31 -10.87 -3.43 -0.60
CA PHE A 31 -11.56 -2.48 0.29
C PHE A 31 -12.38 -3.15 1.42
N PRO A 32 -13.16 -4.22 1.18
CA PRO A 32 -13.91 -4.88 2.26
C PRO A 32 -13.01 -5.44 3.36
N VAL A 33 -11.81 -5.93 3.00
CA VAL A 33 -10.81 -6.44 3.96
C VAL A 33 -10.23 -5.30 4.78
N ILE A 34 -9.99 -4.13 4.17
CA ILE A 34 -9.56 -2.93 4.90
C ILE A 34 -10.63 -2.55 5.93
N VAL A 35 -11.90 -2.44 5.53
CA VAL A 35 -13.01 -2.09 6.42
C VAL A 35 -13.12 -3.08 7.59
N ALA A 36 -13.04 -4.39 7.31
CA ALA A 36 -13.08 -5.42 8.35
C ALA A 36 -11.93 -5.28 9.36
N ARG A 37 -10.68 -5.07 8.89
CA ARG A 37 -9.51 -4.86 9.75
C ARG A 37 -9.61 -3.60 10.62
N LEU A 38 -10.32 -2.59 10.13
CA LEU A 38 -10.56 -1.36 10.89
C LEU A 38 -11.69 -1.48 11.91
N GLY A 39 -12.43 -2.59 11.91
CA GLY A 39 -13.60 -2.81 12.76
C GLY A 39 -14.83 -2.02 12.29
N GLY A 40 -14.94 -1.77 10.98
CA GLY A 40 -16.05 -1.03 10.38
C GLY A 40 -15.70 0.42 9.97
N VAL A 41 -16.72 1.09 9.45
CA VAL A 41 -16.74 2.52 9.11
C VAL A 41 -17.39 3.32 10.24
N SER A 42 -17.04 4.60 10.39
CA SER A 42 -17.47 5.49 11.49
C SER A 42 -16.64 5.39 12.79
N ARG A 43 -15.33 5.56 12.62
CA ARG A 43 -14.35 5.72 13.72
C ARG A 43 -14.04 7.21 13.94
N PRO A 44 -14.38 7.81 15.09
CA PRO A 44 -14.11 9.24 15.36
C PRO A 44 -12.62 9.60 15.28
N ASP A 45 -11.77 8.65 15.65
CA ASP A 45 -10.30 8.72 15.65
C ASP A 45 -9.68 8.62 14.24
N ARG A 46 -10.47 8.29 13.22
CA ARG A 46 -10.00 8.15 11.83
C ARG A 46 -10.78 9.07 10.90
N PRO A 47 -10.33 10.33 10.71
CA PRO A 47 -11.07 11.33 9.95
C PRO A 47 -11.34 10.93 8.49
N LEU A 48 -10.49 10.07 7.91
CA LEU A 48 -10.64 9.57 6.52
C LEU A 48 -11.56 8.35 6.37
N PHE A 49 -12.10 7.80 7.48
CA PHE A 49 -12.97 6.61 7.49
C PHE A 49 -14.28 6.87 8.28
N ARG A 50 -14.81 8.09 8.17
CA ARG A 50 -16.06 8.50 8.84
C ARG A 50 -17.30 7.97 8.12
N ALA A 51 -17.28 8.01 6.79
CA ALA A 51 -18.32 7.47 5.92
C ALA A 51 -17.73 6.45 4.93
N GLU A 52 -18.45 5.35 4.69
CA GLU A 52 -17.99 4.30 3.78
C GLU A 52 -17.83 4.78 2.34
N THR A 53 -18.76 5.61 1.87
CA THR A 53 -18.75 6.17 0.51
C THR A 53 -17.53 7.06 0.29
N GLU A 54 -17.20 7.92 1.25
CA GLU A 54 -16.00 8.77 1.22
C GLU A 54 -14.72 7.92 1.28
N ALA A 55 -14.69 6.92 2.17
CA ALA A 55 -13.54 6.01 2.29
C ALA A 55 -13.32 5.20 0.99
N PHE A 56 -14.40 4.76 0.34
CA PHE A 56 -14.32 4.03 -0.92
C PHE A 56 -13.91 4.94 -2.09
N ALA A 57 -14.41 6.18 -2.13
CA ALA A 57 -13.97 7.17 -3.10
C ALA A 57 -12.47 7.44 -2.98
N LEU A 58 -11.99 7.65 -1.74
CA LEU A 58 -10.57 7.83 -1.44
C LEU A 58 -9.73 6.60 -1.81
N TYR A 59 -10.23 5.39 -1.53
CA TYR A 59 -9.59 4.15 -1.96
C TYR A 59 -9.40 4.13 -3.49
N ARG A 60 -10.47 4.40 -4.24
CA ARG A 60 -10.44 4.40 -5.71
C ARG A 60 -9.51 5.45 -6.29
N GLU A 61 -9.52 6.66 -5.74
CA GLU A 61 -8.63 7.75 -6.14
C GLU A 61 -7.16 7.33 -6.04
N ARG A 62 -6.79 6.66 -4.94
CA ARG A 62 -5.41 6.25 -4.65
C ARG A 62 -4.90 5.10 -5.52
N LEU A 63 -5.79 4.28 -6.11
CA LEU A 63 -5.38 3.15 -6.94
C LEU A 63 -4.51 3.58 -8.13
N ALA A 64 -4.77 4.76 -8.71
CA ALA A 64 -3.97 5.28 -9.82
C ALA A 64 -2.50 5.49 -9.43
N ALA A 65 -2.25 5.97 -8.20
CA ALA A 65 -0.91 6.15 -7.67
C ALA A 65 -0.26 4.81 -7.29
N TYR A 66 -0.98 3.93 -6.58
CA TYR A 66 -0.42 2.65 -6.12
C TYR A 66 -0.07 1.69 -7.26
N ARG A 67 -0.79 1.74 -8.37
CA ARG A 67 -0.50 0.94 -9.57
C ARG A 67 0.85 1.25 -10.22
N ARG A 68 1.52 2.34 -9.84
CA ARG A 68 2.87 2.70 -10.30
C ARG A 68 3.99 2.02 -9.52
N ALA A 69 3.66 1.24 -8.49
CA ALA A 69 4.64 0.48 -7.72
C ALA A 69 5.35 -0.58 -8.58
N ASP A 70 6.61 -0.87 -8.25
CA ASP A 70 7.41 -1.90 -8.94
C ASP A 70 6.85 -3.30 -8.72
N LEU A 71 6.29 -3.55 -7.55
CA LEU A 71 5.69 -4.83 -7.19
C LEU A 71 4.32 -4.64 -6.55
N ARG A 72 3.29 -5.24 -7.16
CA ARG A 72 1.98 -5.44 -6.55
C ARG A 72 1.91 -6.81 -5.88
N LEU A 73 1.58 -6.82 -4.60
CA LEU A 73 1.34 -8.04 -3.83
C LEU A 73 -0.11 -8.04 -3.33
N GLU A 74 -0.93 -8.93 -3.88
CA GLU A 74 -2.32 -9.08 -3.47
C GLU A 74 -2.43 -9.77 -2.10
N ILE A 75 -3.22 -9.17 -1.22
CA ILE A 75 -3.39 -9.59 0.18
C ILE A 75 -4.83 -10.04 0.37
N THR A 76 -5.02 -11.32 0.65
CA THR A 76 -6.32 -11.89 1.00
C THR A 76 -6.68 -11.57 2.45
N ALA A 77 -7.94 -11.79 2.81
CA ALA A 77 -8.46 -11.48 4.15
C ALA A 77 -7.76 -12.26 5.27
N ASP A 78 -7.45 -13.53 4.98
CA ASP A 78 -6.87 -14.55 5.85
C ASP A 78 -5.34 -14.58 5.84
N ALA A 79 -4.70 -13.85 4.91
CA ALA A 79 -3.25 -13.83 4.81
C ALA A 79 -2.58 -13.32 6.09
N THR A 80 -1.73 -14.16 6.66
CA THR A 80 -0.88 -13.83 7.81
C THR A 80 0.32 -12.97 7.39
N PRO A 81 0.90 -12.15 8.29
CA PRO A 81 2.13 -11.43 8.02
C PRO A 81 3.25 -12.33 7.49
N GLU A 82 3.38 -13.55 8.03
CA GLU A 82 4.39 -14.54 7.66
C GLU A 82 4.22 -14.99 6.20
N GLU A 83 2.99 -15.29 5.78
CA GLU A 83 2.68 -15.66 4.39
C GLU A 83 2.88 -14.48 3.42
N ILE A 84 2.59 -13.25 3.85
CA ILE A 84 2.83 -12.05 3.06
C ILE A 84 4.35 -11.89 2.84
N VAL A 85 5.15 -12.04 3.91
CA VAL A 85 6.61 -11.95 3.85
C VAL A 85 7.18 -13.05 2.96
N ALA A 86 6.74 -14.29 3.11
CA ALA A 86 7.20 -15.41 2.28
C ALA A 86 6.95 -15.14 0.77
N ARG A 87 5.74 -14.68 0.42
CA ARG A 87 5.40 -14.32 -0.97
C ARG A 87 6.19 -13.12 -1.48
N LEU A 88 6.46 -12.15 -0.61
CA LEU A 88 7.29 -10.99 -0.96
C LEU A 88 8.72 -11.41 -1.28
N LEU A 89 9.36 -12.20 -0.42
CA LEU A 89 10.75 -12.64 -0.59
C LEU A 89 10.97 -13.41 -1.90
N LEU A 90 9.99 -14.19 -2.35
CA LEU A 90 10.04 -14.91 -3.63
C LEU A 90 9.99 -13.99 -4.87
N ARG A 91 9.51 -12.75 -4.73
CA ARG A 91 9.32 -11.80 -5.83
C ARG A 91 10.28 -10.62 -5.78
N LEU A 92 11.00 -10.43 -4.68
CA LEU A 92 12.01 -9.39 -4.60
C LEU A 92 13.16 -9.73 -5.56
N PRO A 93 13.68 -8.75 -6.31
CA PRO A 93 14.85 -8.97 -7.14
C PRO A 93 16.04 -9.42 -6.28
N ALA A 94 16.89 -10.29 -6.84
CA ALA A 94 18.16 -10.60 -6.22
C ALA A 94 18.94 -9.30 -5.97
N ARG A 95 19.46 -9.11 -4.75
CA ARG A 95 20.12 -7.85 -4.35
C ARG A 95 21.14 -7.42 -5.41
N GLN A 96 20.92 -6.28 -6.04
CA GLN A 96 22.03 -5.48 -6.53
C GLN A 96 22.64 -4.83 -5.29
N ALA A 97 23.90 -5.16 -5.01
CA ALA A 97 24.63 -4.55 -3.92
C ALA A 97 24.55 -3.02 -4.06
N CYS A 98 24.08 -2.34 -3.01
CA CYS A 98 24.14 -0.90 -2.93
C CYS A 98 25.63 -0.53 -2.92
N VAL A 99 26.16 -0.06 -4.05
CA VAL A 99 27.47 0.59 -4.06
C VAL A 99 27.32 1.81 -3.16
N THR A 100 28.10 1.82 -2.07
CA THR A 100 28.09 2.86 -1.05
C THR A 100 29.00 4.00 -1.47
#